data_AF-A0A497PU20-F1
#
_entry.id   AF-A0A497PU20-F1
#
_cell.length_a   1.000
_cell.length_b   1.000
_cell.length_c   1.000
_cell.angle_alpha   90.00
_cell.angle_beta   90.00
_cell.angle_gamma   90.00
#
_symmetry.space_group_name_H-M   'P 1'
#
loop_
_entity.id
_entity.type
_entity.pdbx_description
1 polymer ?
#
loop_
_entity_poly.entity_id
_entity_poly.type
_entity_poly.pdbx_seq_one_letter_code
_entity_poly.pdbx_strand_id
1 'polypeptide(L)'
;MGEEARTNYVYEFTYSSAPGLREIFQCKYVSPSEALKRFEKILALTESPFDFKIVVSDETMAQESSFQVKGGSVEEMLAKFRVFLETSTGYVFCDETEEIVDGTRYDQVKVESLSNYDKMRLIIYASFKHGKFSSLDVAEIYEDTFMEDLPKSTASTYLARMWNSGKGHLERYGNRSGYTYRLKTEASDVQREVRRAEEVLAAIQMRIHD
;
A
#
# COMPACT_ATOMS: atom_id res chain seq x y z
N MET A 1 5.60 -8.50 -18.70
CA MET A 1 5.17 -7.41 -19.59
C MET A 1 3.66 -7.30 -19.40
N GLY A 2 3.22 -6.51 -18.42
CA GLY A 2 1.81 -6.34 -18.11
C GLY A 2 1.29 -5.13 -18.87
N GLU A 3 0.33 -5.34 -19.76
CA GLU A 3 -0.42 -4.25 -20.37
C GLU A 3 -1.26 -3.59 -19.28
N GLU A 4 -0.72 -2.55 -18.65
CA GLU A 4 -1.50 -1.63 -17.84
C GLU A 4 -2.54 -0.98 -18.76
N ALA A 5 -3.81 -1.05 -18.36
CA ALA A 5 -4.93 -0.51 -19.10
C ALA A 5 -4.63 0.95 -19.50
N ARG A 6 -4.46 1.20 -20.80
CA ARG A 6 -4.33 2.56 -21.34
C ARG A 6 -5.59 3.32 -20.95
N THR A 7 -5.44 4.26 -20.04
CA THR A 7 -6.51 5.18 -19.66
C THR A 7 -6.63 6.26 -20.73
N ASN A 8 -7.77 6.94 -20.80
CA ASN A 8 -7.98 8.08 -21.71
C ASN A 8 -7.67 9.42 -21.01
N TYR A 9 -6.91 9.37 -19.91
CA TYR A 9 -6.57 10.56 -19.13
C TYR A 9 -5.28 11.19 -19.65
N VAL A 10 -5.34 12.50 -19.79
CA VAL A 10 -4.19 13.35 -20.07
C VAL A 10 -3.97 14.24 -18.85
N TYR A 11 -2.79 14.12 -18.26
CA TYR A 11 -2.33 14.91 -17.12
C TYR A 11 -1.32 15.94 -17.60
N GLU A 12 -1.60 17.21 -17.39
CA GLU A 12 -0.67 18.30 -17.66
C GLU A 12 -0.27 18.95 -16.34
N PHE A 13 1.02 18.89 -16.03
CA PHE A 13 1.65 19.50 -14.87
C PHE A 13 2.39 20.76 -15.32
N THR A 14 1.88 21.92 -14.97
CA THR A 14 2.58 23.20 -15.20
C THR A 14 3.20 23.66 -13.89
N TYR A 15 4.50 23.97 -13.91
CA TYR A 15 5.25 24.42 -12.74
C TYR A 15 6.27 25.49 -13.07
N SER A 16 6.69 26.26 -12.07
CA SER A 16 7.61 27.39 -12.27
C SER A 16 8.96 27.12 -11.64
N SER A 17 9.92 26.58 -12.38
CA SER A 17 11.21 26.13 -11.82
C SER A 17 12.15 27.28 -11.42
N ALA A 18 11.91 28.48 -11.92
CA ALA A 18 12.65 29.70 -11.58
C ALA A 18 11.81 30.96 -11.87
N PRO A 19 12.17 32.15 -11.35
CA PRO A 19 11.46 33.39 -11.65
C PRO A 19 11.40 33.67 -13.16
N GLY A 20 10.21 33.55 -13.74
CA GLY A 20 9.96 33.77 -15.18
C GLY A 20 10.10 32.53 -16.08
N LEU A 21 10.48 31.37 -15.55
CA LEU A 21 10.56 30.10 -16.28
C LEU A 21 9.38 29.20 -15.89
N ARG A 22 8.55 28.84 -16.87
CA ARG A 22 7.44 27.89 -16.72
C ARG A 22 7.76 26.62 -17.50
N GLU A 23 7.72 25.50 -16.82
CA GLU A 23 7.85 24.17 -17.40
C GLU A 23 6.48 23.49 -17.45
N ILE A 24 6.24 22.75 -18.53
CA ILE A 24 5.01 21.99 -18.73
C ILE A 24 5.42 20.54 -18.97
N PHE A 25 4.95 19.66 -18.10
CA PHE A 25 5.14 18.22 -18.22
C PHE A 25 3.80 17.56 -18.49
N GLN A 26 3.71 16.78 -19.57
CA GLN A 26 2.47 16.13 -19.98
C GLN A 26 2.61 14.61 -19.92
N CYS A 27 1.73 13.95 -19.19
CA CYS A 27 1.57 12.51 -19.19
C CYS A 27 0.27 12.13 -19.90
N LYS A 28 0.36 11.36 -20.98
CA LYS A 28 -0.80 10.86 -21.72
C LYS A 28 -0.96 9.36 -21.47
N TYR A 29 -2.21 8.92 -21.35
CA TYR A 29 -2.58 7.51 -21.30
C TYR A 29 -2.01 6.74 -20.10
N VAL A 30 -1.84 7.41 -18.97
CA VAL A 30 -1.30 6.82 -17.73
C VAL A 30 -2.41 6.62 -16.69
N SER A 31 -2.30 5.57 -15.88
CA SER A 31 -3.23 5.37 -14.76
C SER A 31 -3.09 6.49 -13.72
N PRO A 32 -4.12 6.76 -12.89
CA PRO A 32 -4.03 7.72 -11.80
C PRO A 32 -2.87 7.43 -10.83
N SER A 33 -2.56 6.15 -10.58
CA SER A 33 -1.42 5.73 -9.76
C SER A 33 -0.06 6.05 -10.39
N GLU A 34 0.07 5.86 -11.70
CA GLU A 34 1.29 6.21 -12.44
C GLU A 34 1.45 7.73 -12.57
N ALA A 35 0.36 8.48 -12.73
CA ALA A 35 0.37 9.94 -12.71
C ALA A 35 0.86 10.49 -11.36
N LEU A 36 0.42 9.89 -10.24
CA LEU A 36 0.86 10.26 -8.90
C LEU A 36 2.37 10.03 -8.68
N LYS A 37 2.90 8.86 -9.09
CA LYS A 37 4.33 8.56 -9.02
C LYS A 37 5.19 9.51 -9.85
N ARG A 38 4.71 9.91 -11.01
CA ARG A 38 5.42 10.87 -11.87
C ARG A 38 5.41 12.26 -11.26
N PHE A 39 4.31 12.67 -10.65
CA PHE A 39 4.23 13.93 -9.92
C PHE A 39 5.21 13.96 -8.73
N GLU A 40 5.29 12.88 -7.96
CA GLU A 40 6.28 12.72 -6.88
C GLU A 40 7.72 12.90 -7.38
N LYS A 41 8.07 12.27 -8.52
CA LYS A 41 9.40 12.44 -9.13
C LYS A 41 9.67 13.87 -9.57
N ILE A 42 8.67 14.58 -10.10
CA ILE A 42 8.81 15.99 -10.49
C ILE A 42 9.08 16.84 -9.25
N LEU A 43 8.33 16.64 -8.17
CA LEU A 43 8.53 17.35 -6.91
C LEU A 43 9.92 17.09 -6.32
N ALA A 44 10.41 15.85 -6.39
CA ALA A 44 11.76 15.48 -5.92
C ALA A 44 12.90 16.11 -6.73
N LEU A 45 12.65 16.47 -8.00
CA LEU A 45 13.63 17.13 -8.88
C LEU A 45 13.65 18.66 -8.70
N THR A 46 12.68 19.23 -7.98
CA THR A 46 12.56 20.69 -7.79
C THR A 46 13.02 21.09 -6.39
N GLU A 47 13.94 22.05 -6.28
CA GLU A 47 14.55 22.48 -5.01
C GLU A 47 13.65 23.36 -4.12
N SER A 48 12.49 23.83 -4.59
CA SER A 48 11.52 24.54 -3.75
C SER A 48 10.08 24.36 -4.24
N PRO A 49 9.08 24.33 -3.33
CA PRO A 49 7.68 24.17 -3.69
C PRO A 49 7.13 25.41 -4.41
N PHE A 50 7.13 25.38 -5.74
CA PHE A 50 6.50 26.41 -6.56
C PHE A 50 5.00 26.16 -6.75
N ASP A 51 4.28 27.12 -7.32
CA ASP A 51 2.87 26.92 -7.66
C ASP A 51 2.75 25.91 -8.81
N PHE A 52 1.95 24.86 -8.60
CA PHE A 52 1.65 23.85 -9.61
C PHE A 52 0.21 24.03 -10.11
N LYS A 53 0.02 23.89 -11.42
CA LYS A 53 -1.30 23.71 -12.02
C LYS A 53 -1.34 22.35 -12.67
N ILE A 54 -2.30 21.53 -12.26
CA ILE A 54 -2.55 20.20 -12.78
C ILE A 54 -3.85 20.27 -13.57
N VAL A 55 -3.83 19.83 -14.83
CA VAL A 55 -5.03 19.67 -15.65
C VAL A 55 -5.20 18.18 -15.94
N VAL A 56 -6.38 17.65 -15.65
CA VAL A 56 -6.81 16.30 -15.99
C VAL A 56 -7.89 16.43 -17.03
N SER A 57 -7.59 15.99 -18.24
CA SER A 57 -8.55 15.95 -19.34
C SER A 57 -8.90 14.49 -19.63
N ASP A 58 -10.20 14.19 -19.65
CA ASP A 58 -10.71 12.90 -20.13
C ASP A 58 -11.10 13.03 -21.60
N GLU A 59 -10.37 12.34 -22.49
CA GLU A 59 -10.63 12.39 -23.94
C GLU A 59 -12.00 11.78 -24.33
N THR A 60 -12.62 10.96 -23.47
CA THR A 60 -13.93 10.35 -23.75
C THR A 60 -15.11 11.22 -23.35
N MET A 61 -14.95 12.04 -22.31
CA MET A 61 -16.02 12.91 -21.78
C MET A 61 -15.86 14.38 -22.16
N ALA A 62 -14.75 14.76 -22.82
CA ALA A 62 -14.38 16.15 -23.12
C ALA A 62 -14.46 17.06 -21.89
N GLN A 63 -14.20 16.50 -20.71
CA GLN A 63 -14.28 17.17 -19.43
C GLN A 63 -12.87 17.44 -18.93
N GLU A 64 -12.58 18.70 -18.67
CA GLU A 64 -11.28 19.15 -18.17
C GLU A 64 -11.46 19.60 -16.72
N SER A 65 -10.76 18.93 -15.81
CA SER A 65 -10.66 19.33 -14.41
C SER A 65 -9.30 19.95 -14.18
N SER A 66 -9.25 21.18 -13.68
CA SER A 66 -7.98 21.83 -13.32
C SER A 66 -7.87 22.06 -11.83
N PHE A 67 -6.70 21.80 -11.28
CA PHE A 67 -6.36 21.94 -9.88
C PHE A 67 -5.09 22.75 -9.74
N GLN A 68 -5.16 23.87 -9.01
CA GLN A 68 -3.98 24.70 -8.75
C GLN A 68 -3.57 24.56 -7.30
N VAL A 69 -2.36 24.06 -7.07
CA VAL A 69 -1.74 23.99 -5.75
C VAL A 69 -0.82 25.20 -5.64
N LYS A 70 -1.19 26.14 -4.77
CA LYS A 70 -0.28 27.19 -4.33
C LYS A 70 0.56 26.67 -3.17
N GLY A 71 1.84 27.05 -3.13
CA GLY A 71 2.90 26.64 -2.20
C GLY A 71 2.51 25.89 -0.91
N GLY A 72 3.34 24.92 -0.53
CA GLY A 72 3.16 24.06 0.64
C GLY A 72 4.27 23.02 0.73
N SER A 73 4.21 22.12 1.71
CA SER A 73 5.14 20.97 1.75
C SER A 73 4.84 19.98 0.61
N VAL A 74 5.86 19.23 0.17
CA VAL A 74 5.73 18.19 -0.88
C VAL A 74 4.62 17.20 -0.52
N GLU A 75 4.54 16.79 0.75
CA GLU A 75 3.51 15.89 1.29
C GLU A 75 2.09 16.45 1.14
N GLU A 76 1.88 17.73 1.47
CA GLU A 76 0.58 18.37 1.29
C GLU A 76 0.17 18.45 -0.18
N MET A 77 1.13 18.66 -1.09
CA MET A 77 0.84 18.66 -2.53
C MET A 77 0.44 17.28 -3.04
N LEU A 78 1.13 16.23 -2.57
CA LEU A 78 0.82 14.84 -2.91
C LEU A 78 -0.56 14.42 -2.37
N ALA A 79 -0.86 14.74 -1.11
CA ALA A 79 -2.15 14.44 -0.50
C ALA A 79 -3.29 15.13 -1.25
N LYS A 80 -3.13 16.41 -1.59
CA LYS A 80 -4.11 17.17 -2.37
C LYS A 80 -4.29 16.62 -3.78
N PHE A 81 -3.20 16.24 -4.45
CA PHE A 81 -3.29 15.67 -5.79
C PHE A 81 -3.97 14.30 -5.78
N ARG A 82 -3.69 13.47 -4.78
CA ARG A 82 -4.38 12.19 -4.59
C ARG A 82 -5.89 12.39 -4.47
N VAL A 83 -6.36 13.24 -3.55
CA VAL A 83 -7.79 13.54 -3.37
C VAL A 83 -8.41 14.07 -4.67
N PHE A 84 -7.68 14.91 -5.40
CA PHE A 84 -8.13 15.43 -6.70
C PHE A 84 -8.29 14.32 -7.75
N LEU A 85 -7.35 13.37 -7.82
CA LEU A 85 -7.46 12.20 -8.70
C LEU A 85 -8.64 11.32 -8.32
N GLU A 86 -8.87 11.08 -7.02
CA GLU A 86 -10.04 10.31 -6.54
C GLU A 86 -11.35 10.96 -6.95
N THR A 87 -11.42 12.29 -6.82
CA THR A 87 -12.62 13.06 -7.14
C THR A 87 -12.86 13.15 -8.65
N SER A 88 -11.80 13.37 -9.43
CA SER A 88 -11.92 13.61 -10.89
C SER A 88 -12.03 12.33 -11.71
N THR A 89 -11.41 11.24 -11.26
CA THR A 89 -11.39 9.96 -12.01
C THR A 89 -12.24 8.87 -11.37
N GLY A 90 -12.75 9.07 -10.15
CA GLY A 90 -13.45 8.04 -9.38
C GLY A 90 -12.55 6.88 -8.94
N TYR A 91 -11.24 6.97 -9.18
CA TYR A 91 -10.25 5.98 -8.79
C TYR A 91 -10.03 6.05 -7.28
N VAL A 92 -10.17 4.95 -6.56
CA VAL A 92 -9.88 4.92 -5.11
C VAL A 92 -8.44 4.50 -4.92
N PHE A 93 -7.62 5.37 -4.34
CA PHE A 93 -6.27 4.95 -3.94
C PHE A 93 -6.39 4.19 -2.62
N CYS A 94 -6.13 2.89 -2.67
CA CYS A 94 -5.85 2.14 -1.44
C CYS A 94 -4.53 2.68 -0.87
N ASP A 95 -4.55 3.10 0.38
CA ASP A 95 -3.34 3.58 1.08
C ASP A 95 -2.34 2.43 1.22
N GLU A 96 -1.38 2.36 0.30
CA GLU A 96 -0.08 1.75 0.57
C GLU A 96 0.88 2.88 0.96
N THR A 97 0.62 3.54 2.08
CA THR A 97 1.54 4.54 2.65
C THR A 97 2.79 3.81 3.19
N GLU A 98 3.75 3.62 2.29
CA GLU A 98 5.17 3.47 2.60
C GLU A 98 5.71 4.85 2.99
N GLU A 99 5.44 5.28 4.23
CA GLU A 99 6.12 6.43 4.82
C GLU A 99 7.39 5.96 5.53
N ILE A 100 8.54 6.37 4.99
CA ILE A 100 9.83 6.35 5.65
C ILE A 100 9.98 7.68 6.38
N VAL A 101 9.66 7.75 7.69
CA VAL A 101 10.09 8.85 8.57
C VAL A 101 10.37 8.36 10.00
N ASP A 102 11.65 8.40 10.36
CA ASP A 102 12.24 8.50 11.71
C ASP A 102 11.76 7.57 12.86
N GLY A 103 12.23 6.32 12.81
CA GLY A 103 13.06 5.73 13.87
C GLY A 103 12.44 5.18 15.15
N THR A 104 11.54 5.88 15.85
CA THR A 104 11.41 5.55 17.30
C THR A 104 10.03 5.56 17.95
N ARG A 105 8.96 6.03 17.30
CA ARG A 105 7.63 6.10 17.96
C ARG A 105 6.40 5.75 17.11
N TYR A 106 6.53 5.69 15.78
CA TYR A 106 5.39 5.53 14.87
C TYR A 106 4.97 4.08 14.59
N ASP A 107 5.80 3.09 14.93
CA ASP A 107 5.54 1.68 14.61
C ASP A 107 4.46 1.06 15.53
N GLN A 108 4.44 1.42 16.82
CA GLN A 108 3.37 1.00 17.74
C GLN A 108 2.00 1.50 17.30
N VAL A 109 1.89 2.79 16.97
CA VAL A 109 0.62 3.41 16.53
C VAL A 109 0.13 2.78 15.22
N LYS A 110 1.05 2.43 14.31
CA LYS A 110 0.69 1.77 13.04
C LYS A 110 0.17 0.35 13.30
N VAL A 111 0.83 -0.43 14.15
CA VAL A 111 0.42 -1.80 14.50
C VAL A 111 -0.87 -1.85 15.29
N GLU A 112 -1.05 -0.98 16.28
CA GLU A 112 -2.30 -0.88 17.06
C GLU A 112 -3.49 -0.48 16.16
N SER A 113 -3.23 0.30 15.10
CA SER A 113 -4.25 0.68 14.11
C SER A 113 -4.56 -0.39 13.05
N LEU A 114 -3.74 -1.45 12.93
CA LEU A 114 -3.99 -2.54 11.99
C LEU A 114 -5.23 -3.34 12.38
N SER A 115 -5.99 -3.77 11.38
CA SER A 115 -7.11 -4.68 11.62
C SER A 115 -6.61 -6.06 12.09
N ASN A 116 -7.44 -6.81 12.80
CA ASN A 116 -7.10 -8.20 13.22
C ASN A 116 -6.70 -9.08 12.02
N TYR A 117 -7.26 -8.81 10.85
CA TYR A 117 -6.90 -9.50 9.61
C TYR A 117 -5.47 -9.15 9.17
N ASP A 118 -5.08 -7.88 9.21
CA ASP A 118 -3.75 -7.43 8.79
C ASP A 118 -2.68 -7.84 9.80
N LYS A 119 -2.96 -7.73 11.10
CA LYS A 119 -2.13 -8.28 12.17
C LYS A 119 -1.89 -9.78 11.98
N MET A 120 -2.94 -10.55 11.68
CA MET A 120 -2.82 -11.98 11.41
C MET A 120 -2.01 -12.25 10.13
N ARG A 121 -2.21 -11.48 9.05
CA ARG A 121 -1.40 -11.59 7.83
C ARG A 121 0.08 -11.40 8.13
N LEU A 122 0.41 -10.39 8.92
CA LEU A 122 1.78 -10.08 9.33
C LEU A 122 2.45 -11.29 10.00
N ILE A 123 1.78 -11.88 10.99
CA ILE A 123 2.29 -13.06 11.69
C ILE A 123 2.45 -14.24 10.74
N ILE A 124 1.46 -14.49 9.87
CA ILE A 124 1.53 -15.58 8.91
C ILE A 124 2.77 -15.47 8.04
N TYR A 125 3.01 -14.31 7.45
CA TYR A 125 4.14 -14.08 6.57
C TYR A 125 5.49 -14.17 7.28
N ALA A 126 5.62 -13.64 8.50
CA ALA A 126 6.89 -13.65 9.21
C ALA A 126 7.21 -14.99 9.90
N SER A 127 6.20 -15.64 10.49
CA SER A 127 6.41 -16.78 11.40
C SER A 127 6.28 -18.13 10.71
N PHE A 128 5.47 -18.23 9.64
CA PHE A 128 5.12 -19.50 9.02
C PHE A 128 5.76 -19.72 7.64
N LYS A 129 6.99 -19.21 7.46
CA LYS A 129 7.77 -19.37 6.23
C LYS A 129 8.11 -20.82 5.87
N HIS A 130 8.09 -21.74 6.85
CA HIS A 130 8.42 -23.14 6.64
C HIS A 130 7.36 -24.04 7.23
N GLY A 131 7.00 -25.09 6.50
CA GLY A 131 6.07 -26.11 6.98
C GLY A 131 4.59 -25.76 6.80
N LYS A 132 3.74 -26.57 7.43
CA LYS A 132 2.29 -26.41 7.43
C LYS A 132 1.85 -25.92 8.81
N PHE A 133 0.79 -25.14 8.84
CA PHE A 133 0.23 -24.59 10.06
C PHE A 133 -1.28 -24.66 10.09
N SER A 134 -1.85 -24.73 11.28
CA SER A 134 -3.28 -24.79 11.54
C SER A 134 -3.82 -23.42 11.99
N SER A 135 -5.15 -23.30 12.05
CA SER A 135 -5.77 -22.11 12.65
C SER A 135 -5.55 -21.98 14.16
N LEU A 136 -5.16 -23.06 14.84
CA LEU A 136 -4.78 -23.02 16.24
C LEU A 136 -3.40 -22.38 16.38
N ASP A 137 -2.42 -22.85 15.62
CA ASP A 137 -1.04 -22.34 15.64
C ASP A 137 -1.00 -20.83 15.37
N VAL A 138 -1.84 -20.35 14.43
CA VAL A 138 -1.93 -18.91 14.12
C VAL A 138 -2.54 -18.11 15.28
N ALA A 139 -3.54 -18.65 15.97
CA ALA A 139 -4.16 -17.98 17.11
C ALA A 139 -3.18 -17.87 18.29
N GLU A 140 -2.45 -18.94 18.59
CA GLU A 140 -1.43 -18.96 19.65
C GLU A 140 -0.34 -17.91 19.41
N ILE A 141 0.25 -17.87 18.20
CA ILE A 141 1.28 -16.87 17.89
C ILE A 141 0.70 -15.44 17.87
N TYR A 142 -0.57 -15.28 17.49
CA TYR A 142 -1.24 -13.97 17.53
C TYR A 142 -1.38 -13.44 18.95
N GLU A 143 -1.87 -14.28 19.84
CA GLU A 143 -2.00 -13.95 21.27
C GLU A 143 -0.63 -13.63 21.88
N ASP A 144 0.40 -14.42 21.58
CA ASP A 144 1.76 -14.18 22.08
C ASP A 144 2.38 -12.89 21.53
N THR A 145 2.08 -12.54 20.28
CA THR A 145 2.70 -11.39 19.59
C THR A 145 2.03 -10.06 19.94
N PHE A 146 0.70 -10.03 19.99
CA PHE A 146 -0.08 -8.81 20.17
C PHE A 146 -0.75 -8.70 21.54
N MET A 147 -0.67 -9.74 22.38
CA MET A 147 -1.39 -9.82 23.66
C MET A 147 -2.90 -9.61 23.52
N GLU A 148 -3.44 -10.01 22.37
CA GLU A 148 -4.84 -9.87 21.97
C GLU A 148 -5.44 -11.25 21.65
N ASP A 149 -6.65 -11.54 22.11
CA ASP A 149 -7.36 -12.80 21.81
C ASP A 149 -7.81 -12.84 20.34
N LEU A 150 -7.42 -13.90 19.63
CA LEU A 150 -7.92 -14.18 18.29
C LEU A 150 -8.62 -15.54 18.27
N PRO A 151 -9.97 -15.57 18.31
CA PRO A 151 -10.70 -16.82 18.32
C PRO A 151 -10.32 -17.71 17.13
N LYS A 152 -10.09 -19.00 17.38
CA LYS A 152 -9.76 -20.00 16.34
C LYS A 152 -10.71 -19.96 15.14
N SER A 153 -12.00 -19.69 15.36
CA SER A 153 -12.99 -19.54 14.29
C SER A 153 -12.73 -18.32 13.40
N THR A 154 -12.28 -17.21 13.99
CA THR A 154 -11.83 -15.99 13.30
C THR A 154 -10.56 -16.28 12.48
N ALA A 155 -9.55 -16.88 13.10
CA ALA A 155 -8.32 -17.30 12.41
C ALA A 155 -8.63 -18.23 11.22
N SER A 156 -9.51 -19.21 11.41
CA SER A 156 -9.96 -20.11 10.33
C SER A 156 -10.65 -19.37 9.18
N THR A 157 -11.48 -18.37 9.51
CA THR A 157 -12.18 -17.54 8.52
C THR A 157 -11.18 -16.71 7.72
N TYR A 158 -10.20 -16.09 8.38
CA TYR A 158 -9.19 -15.28 7.73
C TYR A 158 -8.23 -16.09 6.87
N LEU A 159 -7.82 -17.29 7.31
CA LEU A 159 -7.03 -18.22 6.50
C LEU A 159 -7.77 -18.65 5.23
N ALA A 160 -9.07 -18.92 5.33
CA ALA A 160 -9.89 -19.21 4.17
C ALA A 160 -9.97 -18.03 3.20
N ARG A 161 -10.01 -16.79 3.70
CA ARG A 161 -9.96 -15.56 2.86
C ARG A 161 -8.62 -15.40 2.17
N MET A 162 -7.50 -15.58 2.88
CA MET A 162 -6.16 -15.50 2.30
C MET A 162 -5.91 -16.57 1.24
N TRP A 163 -6.46 -17.77 1.44
CA TRP A 163 -6.42 -18.85 0.47
C TRP A 163 -7.26 -18.54 -0.79
N ASN A 164 -8.45 -17.94 -0.63
CA ASN A 164 -9.38 -17.64 -1.72
C ASN A 164 -9.14 -16.31 -2.45
N SER A 165 -8.36 -15.38 -1.87
CA SER A 165 -8.01 -14.11 -2.52
C SER A 165 -7.29 -14.38 -3.85
N GLY A 166 -7.54 -13.59 -4.91
CA GLY A 166 -7.33 -13.98 -6.31
C GLY A 166 -5.97 -14.58 -6.74
N LYS A 167 -4.87 -14.34 -6.00
CA LYS A 167 -3.55 -14.97 -6.23
C LYS A 167 -3.19 -16.09 -5.25
N GLY A 168 -4.04 -16.35 -4.26
CA GLY A 168 -3.97 -17.40 -3.25
C GLY A 168 -2.56 -17.60 -2.70
N HIS A 169 -2.13 -16.77 -1.75
CA HIS A 169 -0.79 -16.85 -1.16
C HIS A 169 -0.58 -18.10 -0.28
N LEU A 170 -1.66 -18.80 0.01
CA LEU A 170 -1.66 -20.05 0.76
C LEU A 170 -2.04 -21.23 -0.12
N GLU A 171 -1.52 -22.38 0.23
CA GLU A 171 -2.07 -23.69 -0.14
C GLU A 171 -2.82 -24.26 1.06
N ARG A 172 -3.86 -25.04 0.79
CA ARG A 172 -4.69 -25.65 1.83
C ARG A 172 -4.69 -27.17 1.70
N TYR A 173 -4.54 -27.87 2.81
CA TYR A 173 -4.51 -29.32 2.93
C TYR A 173 -5.48 -29.80 4.01
N GLY A 174 -5.87 -31.06 3.95
CA GLY A 174 -6.72 -31.69 4.96
C GLY A 174 -8.21 -31.56 4.67
N ASN A 175 -9.02 -31.78 5.71
CA ASN A 175 -10.47 -31.82 5.63
C ASN A 175 -11.11 -30.70 6.47
N ARG A 176 -12.44 -30.60 6.40
CA ARG A 176 -13.23 -29.50 6.99
C ARG A 176 -13.03 -29.32 8.50
N SER A 177 -12.62 -30.38 9.22
CA SER A 177 -12.36 -30.37 10.67
C SER A 177 -10.89 -30.12 11.05
N GLY A 178 -9.97 -30.11 10.08
CA GLY A 178 -8.53 -30.02 10.33
C GLY A 178 -7.75 -29.46 9.14
N TYR A 179 -8.20 -28.33 8.59
CA TYR A 179 -7.45 -27.66 7.53
C TYR A 179 -6.09 -27.18 8.05
N THR A 180 -5.06 -27.48 7.27
CA THR A 180 -3.73 -26.91 7.44
C THR A 180 -3.35 -26.13 6.20
N TYR A 181 -2.52 -25.13 6.38
CA TYR A 181 -2.13 -24.18 5.36
C TYR A 181 -0.61 -24.14 5.22
N ARG A 182 -0.12 -23.77 4.03
CA ARG A 182 1.29 -23.52 3.77
C ARG A 182 1.42 -22.24 2.95
N LEU A 183 2.39 -21.41 3.28
CA LEU A 183 2.74 -20.27 2.43
C LEU A 183 3.39 -20.73 1.13
N LYS A 184 2.96 -20.16 0.01
CA LYS A 184 3.57 -20.36 -1.30
C LYS A 184 4.87 -19.57 -1.42
N THR A 185 5.87 -19.92 -0.64
CA THR A 185 7.17 -19.24 -0.60
C THR A 185 7.93 -19.27 -1.93
N GLU A 186 7.49 -20.09 -2.88
CA GLU A 186 7.94 -20.13 -4.26
C GLU A 186 7.46 -18.94 -5.11
N ALA A 187 6.39 -18.24 -4.69
CA ALA A 187 5.88 -17.08 -5.40
C ALA A 187 6.64 -15.80 -5.02
N SER A 188 7.11 -15.05 -6.01
CA SER A 188 7.87 -13.80 -5.79
C SER A 188 7.09 -12.74 -5.00
N ASP A 189 5.77 -12.68 -5.21
CA ASP A 189 4.90 -11.76 -4.48
C ASP A 189 4.82 -12.13 -2.99
N VAL A 190 4.80 -13.44 -2.67
CA VAL A 190 4.80 -13.93 -1.28
C VAL A 190 6.15 -13.67 -0.61
N GLN A 191 7.27 -13.88 -1.31
CA GLN A 191 8.60 -13.61 -0.76
C GLN A 191 8.79 -12.14 -0.37
N ARG A 192 8.20 -11.21 -1.14
CA ARG A 192 8.20 -9.79 -0.84
C ARG A 192 7.44 -9.49 0.45
N GLU A 193 6.24 -10.06 0.59
CA GLU A 193 5.42 -9.90 1.79
C GLU A 193 6.07 -10.52 3.03
N VAL A 194 6.74 -11.67 2.89
CA VAL A 194 7.52 -12.31 3.97
C VAL A 194 8.60 -11.38 4.49
N ARG A 195 9.43 -10.82 3.59
CA ARG A 195 10.50 -9.89 3.98
C ARG A 195 9.95 -8.68 4.72
N ARG A 196 8.90 -8.07 4.16
CA ARG A 196 8.23 -6.91 4.77
C ARG A 196 7.68 -7.23 6.17
N ALA A 197 7.03 -8.39 6.32
CA ALA A 197 6.47 -8.81 7.60
C ALA A 197 7.55 -9.13 8.65
N GLU A 198 8.66 -9.74 8.25
CA GLU A 198 9.80 -10.00 9.14
C GLU A 198 10.42 -8.68 9.64
N GLU A 199 10.59 -7.68 8.77
CA GLU A 199 11.10 -6.35 9.15
C GLU A 199 10.19 -5.66 10.17
N VAL A 200 8.88 -5.70 9.96
CA VAL A 200 7.89 -5.09 10.87
C VAL A 200 7.84 -5.85 12.20
N LEU A 201 7.77 -7.19 12.20
CA LEU A 201 7.74 -7.96 13.46
C LEU A 201 9.04 -7.84 14.25
N ALA A 202 10.19 -7.77 13.58
CA ALA A 202 11.48 -7.52 14.24
C ALA A 202 11.50 -6.15 14.91
N ALA A 203 10.97 -5.11 14.26
CA ALA A 203 10.86 -3.77 14.84
C ALA A 203 9.97 -3.72 16.09
N ILE A 204 8.93 -4.57 16.14
CA ILE A 204 8.05 -4.73 17.30
C ILE A 204 8.76 -5.48 18.43
N GLN A 205 9.35 -6.65 18.13
CA GLN A 205 9.97 -7.53 19.13
C GLN A 205 11.22 -6.92 19.79
N MET A 206 12.03 -6.15 19.05
CA MET A 206 13.21 -5.46 19.60
C MET A 206 12.89 -4.45 20.71
N ARG A 207 11.62 -4.05 20.89
CA ARG A 207 11.19 -3.09 21.91
C ARG A 207 10.56 -3.71 23.15
N ILE A 208 10.21 -5.00 23.12
CA ILE A 208 9.61 -5.71 24.28
C ILE A 208 10.70 -6.18 25.25
N HIS A 209 11.97 -6.18 24.84
CA HIS A 209 13.11 -6.68 25.62
C HIS A 209 14.06 -5.60 26.16
N ASP A 210 13.67 -4.32 26.10
CA ASP A 210 14.37 -3.19 26.73
C ASP A 210 13.68 -2.77 28.04
#